data_AF-A0A2J8SHC1-F1
#
_entry.id   AF-A0A2J8SHC1-F1
#
_cell.length_a   1.000
_cell.length_b   1.000
_cell.length_c   1.000
_cell.angle_alpha   90.00
_cell.angle_beta   90.00
_cell.angle_gamma   90.00
#
_symmetry.space_group_name_H-M   'P 1'
#
loop_
_entity.id
_entity.type
_entity.pdbx_description
1 polymer ?
#
loop_
_entity_poly.entity_id
_entity_poly.type
_entity_poly.pdbx_seq_one_letter_code
_entity_poly.pdbx_strand_id
1 'polypeptide(L)'
;MRALAVLSVTLVMACTEAFFPFISRGKELLWGKPEESHVASILEESKRLVDTAMYATMQRNLKKRGILSPAQLLSFSKLPEPTSGVIARAAEIMETSIQAMKRNVNLKTQQSQHPTDALSEDLLSIIANMSGCLPYMLPPKCPNTCLANKYRLITGACNNRDHPRWGASNTA
;
A
#
# COMPACT_ATOMS: atom_id res chain seq x y z
N MET A 1 -9.86 24.42 49.86
CA MET A 1 -10.40 24.14 48.51
C MET A 1 -9.33 24.03 47.42
N ARG A 2 -8.21 24.78 47.46
CA ARG A 2 -7.18 24.72 46.40
C ARG A 2 -6.31 23.45 46.38
N ALA A 3 -5.97 22.89 47.54
CA ALA A 3 -5.11 21.69 47.63
C ALA A 3 -5.77 20.42 47.06
N LEU A 4 -7.08 20.24 47.28
CA LEU A 4 -7.86 19.12 46.72
C LEU A 4 -7.94 19.17 45.19
N ALA A 5 -8.09 20.37 44.62
CA ALA A 5 -8.10 20.56 43.16
C ALA A 5 -6.74 20.25 42.52
N VAL A 6 -5.64 20.60 43.18
CA VAL A 6 -4.29 20.29 42.70
C VAL A 6 -4.03 18.78 42.75
N LEU A 7 -4.41 18.10 43.84
CA LEU A 7 -4.29 16.65 43.97
C LEU A 7 -5.11 15.89 42.91
N SER A 8 -6.34 16.33 42.62
CA SER A 8 -7.17 15.73 41.58
C SER A 8 -6.57 15.91 40.17
N VAL A 9 -5.98 17.08 39.89
CA VAL A 9 -5.33 17.33 38.59
C VAL A 9 -4.07 16.48 38.45
N THR A 10 -3.24 16.36 39.50
CA THR A 10 -2.05 15.50 39.46
C THR A 10 -2.38 14.03 39.31
N LEU A 11 -3.48 13.56 39.92
CA LEU A 11 -3.90 12.16 39.81
C LEU A 11 -4.41 11.83 38.40
N VAL A 12 -5.18 12.75 37.78
CA VAL A 12 -5.66 12.57 36.40
C VAL A 12 -4.49 12.57 35.41
N MET A 13 -3.54 13.49 35.56
CA MET A 13 -2.34 13.54 34.70
C MET A 13 -1.45 12.31 34.85
N ALA A 14 -1.30 11.78 36.08
CA ALA A 14 -0.57 10.54 36.31
C ALA A 14 -1.31 9.32 35.71
N CYS A 15 -2.64 9.30 35.79
CA CYS A 15 -3.45 8.26 35.16
C CYS A 15 -3.36 8.31 33.63
N THR A 16 -3.33 9.49 33.01
CA THR A 16 -3.15 9.58 31.54
C THR A 16 -1.77 9.12 31.10
N GLU A 17 -0.71 9.47 31.84
CA GLU A 17 0.66 9.07 31.50
C GLU A 17 0.95 7.58 31.77
N ALA A 18 0.24 6.93 32.70
CA ALA A 18 0.47 5.53 33.05
C ALA A 18 -0.50 4.55 32.37
N PHE A 19 -1.80 4.87 32.29
CA PHE A 19 -2.81 3.94 31.76
C PHE A 19 -2.90 3.95 30.23
N PHE A 20 -2.78 5.11 29.58
CA PHE A 20 -2.85 5.16 28.11
C PHE A 20 -1.73 4.36 27.41
N PRO A 21 -0.44 4.48 27.79
CA PRO A 21 0.59 3.69 27.14
C PRO A 21 0.46 2.19 27.46
N PHE A 22 -0.07 1.82 28.63
CA PHE A 22 -0.29 0.41 28.98
C PHE A 22 -1.42 -0.23 28.15
N ILE A 23 -2.51 0.50 27.91
CA ILE A 23 -3.62 0.04 27.05
C ILE A 23 -3.18 -0.05 25.58
N SER A 24 -2.41 0.93 25.07
CA SER A 24 -1.84 0.85 23.72
C SER A 24 -0.86 -0.31 23.56
N ARG A 25 0.02 -0.53 24.53
CA ARG A 25 1.02 -1.60 24.49
C ARG A 25 0.40 -3.00 24.61
N GLY A 26 -0.71 -3.13 25.35
CA GLY A 26 -1.49 -4.37 25.42
C GLY A 26 -2.18 -4.72 24.09
N LYS A 27 -2.57 -3.71 23.31
CA LYS A 27 -3.17 -3.86 21.98
C LYS A 27 -2.13 -4.36 20.95
N GLU A 28 -0.93 -3.78 20.92
CA GLU A 28 0.18 -4.25 20.08
C GLU A 28 0.57 -5.71 20.38
N LEU A 29 0.59 -6.10 21.66
CA LEU A 29 1.08 -7.41 22.08
C LEU A 29 0.08 -8.56 21.80
N LEU A 30 -1.22 -8.26 21.78
CA LEU A 30 -2.28 -9.26 21.55
C LEU A 30 -2.72 -9.36 20.09
N TRP A 31 -2.59 -8.28 19.31
CA TRP A 31 -3.02 -8.22 17.91
C TRP A 31 -1.92 -8.63 16.91
N GLY A 32 -0.63 -8.54 17.30
CA GLY A 32 0.49 -8.58 16.36
C GLY A 32 0.98 -9.94 15.84
N LYS A 33 0.45 -11.09 16.27
CA LYS A 33 0.95 -12.41 15.80
C LYS A 33 -0.02 -13.24 14.93
N PRO A 34 -1.28 -13.47 15.35
CA PRO A 34 -2.19 -14.31 14.57
C PRO A 34 -2.74 -13.58 13.33
N GLU A 35 -2.97 -12.27 13.42
CA GLU A 35 -3.49 -11.50 12.30
C GLU A 35 -2.42 -11.23 11.24
N GLU A 36 -1.20 -10.88 11.65
CA GLU A 36 -0.07 -10.70 10.72
C GLU A 36 0.27 -11.96 9.93
N SER A 37 0.25 -13.14 10.58
CA SER A 37 0.46 -14.41 9.87
C SER A 37 -0.64 -14.73 8.86
N HIS A 38 -1.89 -14.40 9.18
CA HIS A 38 -3.01 -14.56 8.25
C HIS A 38 -2.90 -13.60 7.06
N VAL A 39 -2.54 -12.33 7.31
CA VAL A 39 -2.28 -11.33 6.27
C VAL A 39 -1.15 -11.78 5.35
N ALA A 40 -0.06 -12.28 5.93
CA ALA A 40 1.09 -12.78 5.17
C ALA A 40 0.70 -13.93 4.24
N SER A 41 -0.13 -14.87 4.71
CA SER A 41 -0.62 -15.99 3.90
C SER A 41 -1.47 -15.52 2.71
N ILE A 42 -2.44 -14.62 2.94
CA ILE A 42 -3.28 -14.05 1.88
C ILE A 42 -2.42 -13.31 0.84
N LEU A 43 -1.41 -12.58 1.33
CA LEU A 43 -0.56 -11.78 0.49
C LEU A 43 0.41 -12.66 -0.34
N GLU A 44 0.87 -13.77 0.20
CA GLU A 44 1.67 -14.75 -0.56
C GLU A 44 0.85 -15.42 -1.67
N GLU A 45 -0.40 -15.79 -1.38
CA GLU A 45 -1.33 -16.28 -2.40
C GLU A 45 -1.59 -15.21 -3.48
N SER A 46 -1.83 -13.97 -3.07
CA SER A 46 -2.03 -12.85 -3.99
C SER A 46 -0.81 -12.63 -4.90
N LYS A 47 0.41 -12.69 -4.34
CA LYS A 47 1.67 -12.63 -5.09
C LYS A 47 1.75 -13.73 -6.15
N ARG A 48 1.47 -14.99 -5.77
CA ARG A 48 1.47 -16.14 -6.68
C ARG A 48 0.48 -15.94 -7.84
N LEU A 49 -0.72 -15.46 -7.54
CA LEU A 49 -1.76 -15.22 -8.53
C LEU A 49 -1.36 -14.14 -9.54
N VAL A 50 -0.88 -13.00 -9.04
CA VAL A 50 -0.43 -11.87 -9.88
C VAL A 50 0.76 -12.29 -10.74
N ASP A 51 1.78 -12.92 -10.16
CA ASP A 51 2.97 -13.36 -10.90
C ASP A 51 2.62 -14.36 -12.00
N THR A 52 1.72 -15.30 -11.70
CA THR A 52 1.25 -16.28 -12.69
C THR A 52 0.49 -15.60 -13.82
N ALA A 53 -0.39 -14.64 -13.50
CA ALA A 53 -1.17 -13.90 -14.49
C ALA A 53 -0.29 -13.01 -15.37
N MET A 54 0.68 -12.31 -14.78
CA MET A 54 1.67 -11.49 -15.50
C MET A 54 2.52 -12.37 -16.42
N TYR A 55 3.06 -13.48 -15.92
CA TYR A 55 3.86 -14.42 -16.70
C TYR A 55 3.06 -15.04 -17.87
N ALA A 56 1.82 -15.48 -17.61
CA ALA A 56 0.95 -16.03 -18.64
C ALA A 56 0.64 -14.99 -19.74
N THR A 57 0.41 -13.73 -19.36
CA THR A 57 0.17 -12.63 -20.29
C THR A 57 1.40 -12.33 -21.13
N MET A 58 2.58 -12.28 -20.51
CA MET A 58 3.86 -12.14 -21.22
C MET A 58 4.03 -13.27 -22.24
N GLN A 59 3.87 -14.53 -21.83
CA GLN A 59 4.03 -15.69 -22.72
C GLN A 59 3.05 -15.67 -23.90
N ARG A 60 1.79 -15.29 -23.68
CA ARG A 60 0.81 -15.13 -24.77
C ARG A 60 1.24 -14.04 -25.77
N ASN A 61 1.78 -12.93 -25.28
CA ASN A 61 2.29 -11.86 -26.15
C ASN A 61 3.53 -12.32 -26.95
N LEU A 62 4.42 -13.12 -26.35
CA LEU A 62 5.57 -13.70 -27.05
C LEU A 62 5.15 -14.69 -28.16
N LYS A 63 4.13 -15.52 -27.91
CA LYS A 63 3.66 -16.53 -28.88
C LYS A 63 2.93 -15.94 -30.09
N LYS A 64 2.35 -14.73 -29.96
CA LYS A 64 1.66 -14.02 -31.07
C LYS A 64 2.60 -13.46 -32.15
N ARG A 65 3.92 -13.66 -32.04
CA ARG A 65 4.96 -13.10 -32.91
C ARG A 65 5.07 -13.73 -34.31
N GLY A 66 4.20 -14.68 -34.69
CA GLY A 66 4.32 -15.45 -35.93
C GLY A 66 4.05 -14.68 -37.24
N ILE A 67 3.23 -13.62 -37.22
CA ILE A 67 3.04 -12.66 -38.33
C ILE A 67 2.62 -11.33 -37.67
N LEU A 68 3.47 -10.30 -37.73
CA LEU A 68 3.22 -9.03 -37.03
C LEU A 68 2.32 -8.12 -37.87
N SER A 69 1.05 -7.96 -37.48
CA SER A 69 0.21 -6.92 -38.06
C SER A 69 0.73 -5.53 -37.64
N PRO A 70 0.47 -4.46 -38.42
CA PRO A 70 0.84 -3.09 -38.01
C PRO A 70 0.32 -2.71 -36.61
N ALA A 71 -0.87 -3.19 -36.24
CA ALA A 71 -1.44 -2.99 -34.91
C ALA A 71 -0.62 -3.69 -33.80
N GLN A 72 -0.09 -4.88 -34.07
CA GLN A 72 0.77 -5.59 -33.13
C GLN A 72 2.14 -4.90 -32.97
N LEU A 73 2.69 -4.33 -34.05
CA LEU A 73 3.93 -3.53 -33.96
C LEU A 73 3.74 -2.29 -33.07
N LEU A 74 2.63 -1.58 -33.24
CA LEU A 74 2.31 -0.41 -32.41
C LEU A 74 2.09 -0.78 -30.94
N SER A 75 1.57 -1.97 -30.66
CA SER A 75 1.35 -2.45 -29.29
C SER A 75 2.63 -2.63 -28.48
N PHE A 76 3.80 -2.79 -29.12
CA PHE A 76 5.08 -2.89 -28.40
C PHE A 76 5.42 -1.64 -27.60
N SER A 77 5.08 -0.45 -28.13
CA SER A 77 5.24 0.82 -27.41
C SER A 77 4.34 0.95 -26.18
N LYS A 78 3.34 0.06 -26.03
CA LYS A 78 2.38 0.03 -24.93
C LYS A 78 2.75 -0.99 -23.85
N LEU A 79 3.82 -1.76 -24.04
CA LEU A 79 4.31 -2.64 -22.99
C LEU A 79 4.89 -1.80 -21.84
N PRO A 80 4.61 -2.16 -20.58
CA PRO A 80 5.13 -1.41 -19.45
C PRO A 80 6.65 -1.46 -19.45
N GLU A 81 7.26 -0.29 -19.30
CA GLU A 81 8.69 -0.13 -19.05
C GLU A 81 9.03 -0.82 -17.70
N PRO A 82 10.27 -1.35 -17.51
CA PRO A 82 10.57 -2.20 -16.36
C PRO A 82 10.21 -1.59 -15.00
N THR A 83 10.44 -0.29 -14.79
CA THR A 83 10.06 0.36 -13.53
C THR A 83 8.55 0.43 -13.37
N SER A 84 7.83 0.79 -14.44
CA SER A 84 6.36 0.79 -14.47
C SER A 84 5.78 -0.59 -14.21
N GLY A 85 6.44 -1.65 -14.70
CA GLY A 85 6.05 -3.04 -14.44
C GLY A 85 6.17 -3.44 -12.97
N VAL A 86 7.19 -2.95 -12.26
CA VAL A 86 7.36 -3.18 -10.82
C VAL A 86 6.26 -2.47 -10.02
N ILE A 87 5.93 -1.22 -10.38
CA ILE A 87 4.87 -0.45 -9.71
C ILE A 87 3.52 -1.11 -9.93
N ALA A 88 3.18 -1.41 -11.19
CA ALA A 88 1.95 -2.10 -11.54
C ALA A 88 1.81 -3.44 -10.80
N ARG A 89 2.90 -4.23 -10.75
CA ARG A 89 2.91 -5.49 -9.99
C ARG A 89 2.60 -5.27 -8.51
N ALA A 90 3.22 -4.28 -7.87
CA ALA A 90 2.99 -3.98 -6.46
C ALA A 90 1.53 -3.53 -6.21
N ALA A 91 0.98 -2.72 -7.10
CA ALA A 91 -0.42 -2.29 -7.05
C ALA A 91 -1.40 -3.47 -7.21
N GLU A 92 -1.17 -4.36 -8.18
CA GLU A 92 -1.99 -5.56 -8.40
C GLU A 92 -1.97 -6.51 -7.21
N ILE A 93 -0.81 -6.69 -6.56
CA ILE A 93 -0.70 -7.50 -5.35
C ILE A 93 -1.53 -6.88 -4.22
N MET A 94 -1.39 -5.56 -4.02
CA MET A 94 -2.13 -4.84 -2.98
C MET A 94 -3.65 -4.96 -3.18
N GLU A 95 -4.13 -4.67 -4.39
CA GLU A 95 -5.56 -4.74 -4.72
C GLU A 95 -6.11 -6.17 -4.55
N THR A 96 -5.38 -7.17 -5.07
CA THR A 96 -5.76 -8.59 -4.94
C THR A 96 -5.84 -9.00 -3.46
N SER A 97 -4.87 -8.57 -2.65
CA SER A 97 -4.86 -8.85 -1.20
C SER A 97 -6.01 -8.17 -0.47
N ILE A 98 -6.30 -6.90 -0.77
CA ILE A 98 -7.44 -6.19 -0.18
C ILE A 98 -8.75 -6.88 -0.55
N GLN A 99 -8.90 -7.30 -1.81
CA GLN A 99 -10.10 -8.00 -2.27
C GLN A 99 -10.26 -9.36 -1.59
N ALA A 100 -9.19 -10.14 -1.44
CA ALA A 100 -9.19 -11.40 -0.71
C ALA A 100 -9.54 -11.21 0.77
N MET A 101 -8.97 -10.18 1.41
CA MET A 101 -9.26 -9.83 2.80
C MET A 101 -10.73 -9.46 2.99
N LYS A 102 -11.29 -8.60 2.12
CA LYS A 102 -12.71 -8.22 2.15
C LYS A 102 -13.64 -9.42 2.02
N ARG A 103 -13.33 -10.37 1.13
CA ARG A 103 -14.10 -11.62 1.00
C ARG A 103 -14.10 -12.42 2.30
N ASN A 104 -12.94 -12.56 2.95
CA ASN A 104 -12.82 -13.29 4.21
C ASN A 104 -13.56 -12.61 5.37
N VAL A 105 -13.52 -11.27 5.44
CA VAL A 105 -14.29 -10.49 6.43
C VAL A 105 -15.79 -10.64 6.20
N ASN A 106 -16.26 -10.56 4.95
CA ASN A 106 -17.68 -10.75 4.63
C ASN A 106 -18.18 -12.14 5.01
N LEU A 107 -17.38 -13.19 4.78
CA LEU A 107 -17.71 -14.56 5.19
C LEU A 107 -17.86 -14.70 6.71
N LYS A 108 -16.98 -14.05 7.50
CA LYS A 108 -17.07 -14.04 8.96
C LYS A 108 -18.23 -13.17 9.47
N THR A 109 -18.51 -12.05 8.81
CA THR A 109 -19.55 -11.08 9.20
C THR A 109 -20.96 -11.57 8.86
N GLN A 110 -21.15 -12.37 7.81
CA GLN A 110 -22.43 -13.10 7.66
C GLN A 110 -22.70 -14.05 8.84
N GLN A 111 -21.66 -14.43 9.59
CA GLN A 111 -21.76 -15.20 10.83
C GLN A 111 -21.92 -14.32 12.08
N SER A 112 -21.59 -13.02 12.02
CA SER A 112 -21.68 -12.07 13.14
C SER A 112 -22.36 -10.75 12.70
N GLN A 113 -23.54 -10.46 13.25
CA GLN A 113 -24.52 -9.42 12.82
C GLN A 113 -24.06 -7.93 12.80
N HIS A 114 -22.77 -7.60 12.85
CA HIS A 114 -22.28 -6.21 12.89
C HIS A 114 -21.49 -5.84 11.62
N PRO A 115 -22.04 -4.98 10.73
CA PRO A 115 -21.39 -4.58 9.51
C PRO A 115 -20.50 -3.38 9.78
N THR A 116 -19.20 -3.59 9.89
CA THR A 116 -18.23 -2.52 9.60
C THR A 116 -17.32 -3.06 8.50
N ASP A 117 -17.78 -2.94 7.25
CA ASP A 117 -17.20 -3.55 6.03
C ASP A 117 -15.86 -2.91 5.59
N ALA A 118 -15.24 -2.08 6.44
CA ALA A 118 -13.98 -1.41 6.15
C ALA A 118 -12.81 -2.10 6.87
N LEU A 119 -11.76 -2.42 6.12
CA LEU A 119 -10.48 -2.85 6.70
C LEU A 119 -9.91 -1.69 7.53
N SER A 120 -9.30 -2.00 8.68
CA SER A 120 -8.61 -1.01 9.51
C SER A 120 -7.46 -0.33 8.76
N GLU A 121 -7.17 0.93 9.08
CA GLU A 121 -6.02 1.67 8.52
C GLU A 121 -4.69 0.94 8.78
N ASP A 122 -4.51 0.37 9.97
CA ASP A 122 -3.31 -0.41 10.33
C ASP A 122 -3.14 -1.62 9.41
N LEU A 123 -4.24 -2.31 9.11
CA LEU A 123 -4.25 -3.48 8.23
C LEU A 123 -3.93 -3.09 6.79
N LEU A 124 -4.50 -1.98 6.30
CA LEU A 124 -4.18 -1.44 4.97
C LEU A 124 -2.70 -1.03 4.88
N SER A 125 -2.13 -0.45 5.93
CA SER A 125 -0.71 -0.10 6.02
C SER A 125 0.19 -1.33 5.95
N ILE A 126 -0.15 -2.40 6.68
CA ILE A 126 0.57 -3.69 6.61
C ILE A 126 0.51 -4.26 5.20
N ILE A 127 -0.67 -4.29 4.57
CA ILE A 127 -0.84 -4.79 3.19
C ILE A 127 -0.02 -3.93 2.21
N ALA A 128 -0.07 -2.60 2.31
CA ALA A 128 0.70 -1.70 1.45
C ALA A 128 2.22 -1.90 1.59
N ASN A 129 2.70 -2.13 2.82
CA ASN A 129 4.10 -2.40 3.10
C ASN A 129 4.53 -3.76 2.52
N MET A 130 3.80 -4.83 2.82
CA MET A 130 4.18 -6.18 2.39
C MET A 130 4.01 -6.43 0.88
N SER A 131 3.05 -5.74 0.24
CA SER A 131 2.87 -5.75 -1.22
C SER A 131 3.97 -5.00 -1.96
N GLY A 132 4.67 -4.08 -1.28
CA GLY A 132 5.67 -3.19 -1.87
C GLY A 132 5.06 -1.96 -2.54
N CYS A 133 3.77 -1.68 -2.35
CA CYS A 133 3.11 -0.51 -2.93
C CYS A 133 3.39 0.78 -2.12
N LEU A 134 3.68 0.66 -0.82
CA LEU A 134 3.88 1.79 0.09
C LEU A 134 4.84 2.89 -0.42
N PRO A 135 6.03 2.58 -0.98
CA PRO A 135 6.93 3.60 -1.50
C PRO A 135 6.33 4.45 -2.63
N TYR A 136 5.40 3.90 -3.41
CA TYR A 136 4.75 4.56 -4.53
C TYR A 136 3.52 5.37 -4.08
N MET A 137 2.92 4.99 -2.94
CA MET A 137 1.82 5.73 -2.32
C MET A 137 2.25 7.03 -1.64
N LEU A 138 3.55 7.21 -1.34
CA LEU A 138 4.10 8.42 -0.72
C LEU A 138 4.65 9.40 -1.76
N PRO A 139 4.56 10.73 -1.54
CA PRO A 139 5.16 11.69 -2.46
C PRO A 139 6.67 11.42 -2.59
N PRO A 140 7.23 11.43 -3.81
CA PRO A 140 8.67 11.23 -3.99
C PRO A 140 9.44 12.36 -3.30
N LYS A 141 10.57 12.03 -2.70
CA LYS A 141 11.49 13.04 -2.15
C LYS A 141 12.21 13.74 -3.29
N CYS A 142 11.98 15.04 -3.43
CA CYS A 142 12.61 15.82 -4.49
C CYS A 142 14.06 16.15 -4.15
N PRO A 143 15.02 15.83 -5.05
CA PRO A 143 16.41 16.18 -4.84
C PRO A 143 16.58 17.71 -4.80
N ASN A 144 17.41 18.18 -3.89
CA ASN A 144 17.82 19.59 -3.79
C ASN A 144 19.28 19.76 -4.23
N THR A 145 19.52 19.48 -5.51
CA THR A 145 20.83 19.64 -6.14
C THR A 145 20.75 20.75 -7.20
N CYS A 146 21.87 21.36 -7.56
CA CYS A 146 21.93 22.40 -8.60
C CYS A 146 21.26 21.92 -9.91
N LEU A 147 21.51 20.68 -10.33
CA LEU A 147 20.92 20.11 -11.55
C LEU A 147 19.41 19.89 -11.42
N ALA A 148 18.92 19.35 -10.29
CA ALA A 148 17.50 19.14 -10.05
C ALA A 148 16.71 20.44 -9.88
N ASN A 149 17.38 21.53 -9.49
CA ASN A 149 16.77 22.86 -9.40
C ASN A 149 16.72 23.56 -10.76
N LYS A 150 17.60 23.20 -11.69
CA LYS A 150 17.70 23.82 -13.02
C LYS A 150 16.91 23.08 -14.10
N TYR A 151 16.83 21.75 -14.03
CA TYR A 151 16.24 20.90 -15.07
C TYR A 151 15.10 20.04 -14.55
N ARG A 152 14.15 19.74 -15.43
CA ARG A 152 13.02 18.85 -15.16
C ARG A 152 13.43 17.39 -15.27
N LEU A 153 12.83 16.54 -14.45
CA LEU A 153 12.96 15.08 -14.60
C LEU A 153 12.15 14.62 -15.82
N ILE A 154 12.64 13.58 -16.51
CA ILE A 154 11.97 12.98 -17.68
C ILE A 154 10.55 12.49 -17.35
N THR A 155 10.34 12.01 -16.11
CA THR A 155 9.04 11.58 -15.62
C THR A 155 8.12 12.75 -15.28
N GLY A 156 8.63 13.98 -15.24
CA GLY A 156 7.89 15.14 -14.75
C GLY A 156 7.68 15.18 -13.23
N ALA A 157 8.17 14.17 -12.49
CA ALA A 157 8.19 14.20 -11.03
C ALA A 157 9.00 15.41 -10.53
N CYS A 158 8.57 16.01 -9.42
CA CYS A 158 9.21 17.16 -8.80
C CYS A 158 9.25 18.44 -9.65
N ASN A 159 8.50 18.51 -10.75
CA ASN A 159 8.31 19.76 -11.49
C ASN A 159 7.57 20.82 -10.65
N ASN A 160 6.62 20.38 -9.83
CA ASN A 160 6.02 21.17 -8.76
C ASN A 160 6.59 20.66 -7.42
N ARG A 161 7.30 21.50 -6.67
CA ARG A 161 7.95 21.10 -5.41
C ARG A 161 6.97 20.91 -4.27
N ASP A 162 5.88 21.68 -4.26
CA ASP A 162 4.81 21.55 -3.27
C ASP A 162 3.95 20.31 -3.56
N HIS A 163 3.80 19.97 -4.84
CA HIS A 163 3.03 18.81 -5.30
C HIS A 163 3.84 17.95 -6.29
N PRO A 164 4.79 17.13 -5.80
CA PRO A 164 5.77 16.42 -6.65
C PRO A 164 5.20 15.50 -7.72
N ARG A 165 3.93 15.09 -7.63
CA ARG A 165 3.28 14.21 -8.62
C ARG A 165 2.45 14.94 -9.66
N TRP A 166 2.18 16.23 -9.51
CA TRP A 166 1.33 16.95 -10.45
C TRP A 166 2.03 17.05 -11.82
N GLY A 167 1.44 16.40 -12.82
CA GLY A 167 2.01 16.29 -14.16
C GLY A 167 3.14 15.26 -14.29
N ALA A 168 3.33 14.39 -13.29
CA ALA A 168 4.28 13.29 -13.37
C ALA A 168 3.66 12.07 -14.07
N SER A 169 4.39 11.48 -15.01
CA SER A 169 4.08 10.20 -15.64
C SER A 169 4.56 9.02 -14.80
N ASN A 170 3.99 7.83 -15.05
CA ASN A 170 4.38 6.56 -14.42
C ASN A 170 4.33 6.58 -12.88
N THR A 171 3.30 7.22 -12.32
CA THR A 171 3.05 7.28 -10.87
C THR A 171 1.96 6.32 -10.39
N ALA A 172 1.43 5.50 -11.31
CA ALA A 172 0.38 4.52 -11.07
C ALA A 172 0.95 3.16 -10.71
#